data_AF-A0AA37PGY5-F1
#
_entry.id   AF-A0AA37PGY5-F1
#
_cell.length_a   1.000
_cell.length_b   1.000
_cell.length_c   1.000
_cell.angle_alpha   90.00
_cell.angle_beta   90.00
_cell.angle_gamma   90.00
#
_symmetry.space_group_name_H-M   'P 1'
#
loop_
_entity.id
_entity.type
_entity.pdbx_description
1 polymer ?
#
loop_
_entity_poly.entity_id
_entity_poly.type
_entity_poly.pdbx_seq_one_letter_code
_entity_poly.pdbx_strand_id
1 'polypeptide(L)'
;MKDSIVVGESHESTKSEAPDPKRRRLERTEPKALIVLDEYGDLSLYVGANHVDQPSAYLVCSKALARSSPVMKKILFSGFKELRPTEGGQGEWMIHLPDDQPAPMQLMLEIMHGDFGRVPETMALSDLHNCVVVMDKYDSISLTRPWIQAWLRSAKASGDHAKLLSVAWALGDMELYRTSSTHLIESSTINEEGDPVINLDSSTSGNEGGNGDGNQVSQSDLLVEGTAPLVPTSVIGE
;
A
#
# COMPACT_ATOMS: atom_id res chain seq x y z
N MET A 1 70.59 -31.03 -16.74
CA MET A 1 70.87 -30.76 -18.17
C MET A 1 69.57 -31.05 -18.91
N LYS A 2 68.93 -30.00 -19.48
CA LYS A 2 68.13 -29.91 -20.74
C LYS A 2 67.23 -31.11 -21.14
N ASP A 3 66.03 -31.03 -21.70
CA ASP A 3 65.02 -30.04 -22.16
C ASP A 3 63.77 -30.94 -22.47
N SER A 4 62.55 -30.65 -22.02
CA SER A 4 61.42 -29.98 -22.71
C SER A 4 60.74 -30.71 -23.90
N ILE A 5 59.37 -30.62 -23.95
CA ILE A 5 58.41 -30.74 -25.10
C ILE A 5 57.80 -32.16 -25.36
N VAL A 6 56.48 -32.45 -25.55
CA VAL A 6 55.17 -31.72 -25.66
C VAL A 6 53.98 -32.72 -25.74
N VAL A 7 52.80 -32.29 -25.24
CA VAL A 7 51.38 -32.60 -25.63
C VAL A 7 50.74 -33.98 -25.43
N GLY A 8 49.51 -33.93 -24.88
CA GLY A 8 48.47 -34.97 -25.01
C GLY A 8 47.25 -34.69 -24.12
N GLU A 9 46.28 -33.93 -24.63
CA GLU A 9 44.97 -33.62 -24.02
C GLU A 9 44.13 -34.86 -23.70
N SER A 10 43.35 -34.79 -22.63
CA SER A 10 42.04 -35.47 -22.53
C SER A 10 41.01 -34.49 -21.94
N HIS A 11 40.38 -33.77 -22.85
CA HIS A 11 39.08 -33.14 -22.66
C HIS A 11 38.00 -34.24 -22.53
N GLU A 12 37.18 -34.18 -21.47
CA GLU A 12 35.86 -34.80 -21.46
C GLU A 12 34.79 -33.73 -21.32
N SER A 13 33.84 -33.77 -22.25
CA SER A 13 32.93 -32.69 -22.61
C SER A 13 31.90 -32.32 -21.54
N THR A 14 31.79 -31.01 -21.38
CA THR A 14 30.64 -30.23 -20.92
C THR A 14 29.31 -30.68 -21.55
N LYS A 15 28.34 -31.03 -20.70
CA LYS A 15 26.92 -30.92 -21.04
C LYS A 15 26.41 -29.55 -20.59
N SER A 16 26.08 -28.75 -21.58
CA SER A 16 25.32 -27.50 -21.49
C SER A 16 23.95 -27.77 -20.88
N GLU A 17 23.70 -27.28 -19.68
CA GLU A 17 22.35 -27.11 -19.13
C GLU A 17 21.98 -25.63 -19.21
N ALA A 18 20.94 -25.35 -19.98
CA ALA A 18 20.44 -24.01 -20.24
C ALA A 18 19.89 -23.37 -18.95
N PRO A 19 19.99 -22.04 -18.77
CA PRO A 19 19.48 -21.40 -17.57
C PRO A 19 17.95 -21.34 -17.63
N ASP A 20 17.32 -21.90 -16.61
CA ASP A 20 15.89 -21.82 -16.30
C ASP A 20 15.43 -20.33 -16.27
N PRO A 21 14.43 -19.93 -17.09
CA PRO A 21 14.06 -18.52 -17.27
C PRO A 21 13.28 -17.91 -16.10
N LYS A 22 13.18 -18.58 -14.93
CA LYS A 22 12.40 -18.11 -13.78
C LYS A 22 13.16 -17.34 -12.71
N ARG A 23 14.47 -17.10 -12.85
CA ARG A 23 15.15 -16.04 -12.07
C ARG A 23 15.03 -14.70 -12.79
N ARG A 24 13.79 -14.18 -12.89
CA ARG A 24 13.59 -12.76 -13.23
C ARG A 24 14.08 -11.94 -12.04
N ARG A 25 15.36 -11.56 -12.15
CA ARG A 25 16.04 -10.47 -11.46
C ARG A 25 15.01 -9.42 -11.02
N LEU A 26 14.79 -9.32 -9.70
CA LEU A 26 14.27 -8.11 -9.07
C LEU A 26 15.21 -6.99 -9.49
N GLU A 27 14.86 -6.25 -10.53
CA GLU A 27 15.50 -4.97 -10.81
C GLU A 27 15.15 -4.09 -9.62
N ARG A 28 16.18 -3.84 -8.82
CA ARG A 28 16.13 -3.04 -7.61
C ARG A 28 16.00 -1.60 -8.10
N THR A 29 14.78 -1.14 -8.30
CA THR A 29 14.55 0.26 -8.68
C THR A 29 14.97 1.13 -7.50
N GLU A 30 16.04 1.89 -7.68
CA GLU A 30 16.57 2.80 -6.65
C GLU A 30 15.45 3.78 -6.27
N PRO A 31 15.11 3.92 -4.97
CA PRO A 31 14.04 4.81 -4.55
C PRO A 31 14.40 6.28 -4.82
N LYS A 32 13.35 7.09 -4.93
CA LYS A 32 13.48 8.55 -4.83
C LYS A 32 14.19 8.90 -3.53
N ALA A 33 15.04 9.92 -3.55
CA ALA A 33 15.90 10.38 -2.45
C ALA A 33 15.30 10.15 -1.05
N LEU A 34 16.12 9.62 -0.13
CA LEU A 34 15.75 9.27 1.24
C LEU A 34 15.06 10.44 1.96
N ILE A 35 13.80 10.24 2.36
CA ILE A 35 13.01 11.19 3.14
C ILE A 35 13.32 10.95 4.62
N VAL A 36 13.96 11.91 5.27
CA VAL A 36 14.30 11.81 6.69
C VAL A 36 13.12 12.31 7.53
N LEU A 37 12.46 11.39 8.24
CA LEU A 37 11.37 11.70 9.19
C LEU A 37 11.88 11.78 10.64
N ASP A 38 13.01 11.15 10.93
CA ASP A 38 13.71 11.26 12.21
C ASP A 38 15.23 11.35 11.95
N GLU A 39 15.87 12.44 12.38
CA GLU A 39 17.32 12.63 12.23
C GLU A 39 18.14 11.58 12.99
N TYR A 40 17.56 10.98 14.02
CA TYR A 40 18.14 9.88 14.81
C TYR A 40 17.51 8.54 14.46
N GLY A 41 16.86 8.44 13.28
CA GLY A 41 16.26 7.22 12.78
C GLY A 41 17.26 6.06 12.72
N ASP A 42 16.75 4.86 12.97
CA ASP A 42 17.51 3.61 13.04
C ASP A 42 17.02 2.57 12.02
N LEU A 43 16.04 2.93 11.19
CA LEU A 43 15.37 2.06 10.24
C LEU A 43 15.03 2.80 8.95
N SER A 44 15.35 2.19 7.81
CA SER A 44 14.96 2.68 6.48
C SER A 44 13.82 1.83 5.91
N LEU A 45 12.67 2.45 5.63
CA LEU A 45 11.51 1.81 4.99
C LEU A 45 11.47 2.12 3.49
N TYR A 46 11.35 1.09 2.66
CA TYR A 46 11.24 1.20 1.20
C TYR A 46 9.82 0.83 0.77
N VAL A 47 9.07 1.77 0.22
CA VAL A 47 7.61 1.66 0.07
C VAL A 47 7.20 1.82 -1.40
N GLY A 48 6.27 0.97 -1.85
CA GLY A 48 5.53 1.18 -3.10
C GLY A 48 6.17 0.63 -4.36
N ALA A 49 7.10 -0.33 -4.27
CA ALA A 49 7.75 -0.91 -5.44
C ALA A 49 6.76 -1.61 -6.41
N ASN A 50 5.58 -2.02 -5.94
CA ASN A 50 4.53 -2.61 -6.80
C ASN A 50 3.48 -1.58 -7.27
N HIS A 51 3.57 -0.33 -6.81
CA HIS A 51 2.56 0.71 -7.04
C HIS A 51 3.07 1.87 -7.89
N VAL A 52 4.37 2.16 -7.83
CA VAL A 52 5.00 3.28 -8.52
C VAL A 52 6.32 2.86 -9.14
N ASP A 53 6.68 3.46 -10.28
CA ASP A 53 7.96 3.22 -10.94
C ASP A 53 9.15 3.57 -10.04
N GLN A 54 8.97 4.54 -9.14
CA GLN A 54 10.00 4.98 -8.20
C GLN A 54 9.48 4.86 -6.76
N PRO A 55 9.89 3.81 -6.02
CA PRO A 55 9.50 3.67 -4.63
C PRO A 55 10.07 4.81 -3.76
N SER A 56 9.47 5.04 -2.61
CA SER A 56 9.95 6.01 -1.63
C SER A 56 10.77 5.33 -0.54
N ALA A 57 11.84 5.97 -0.10
CA ALA A 57 12.61 5.55 1.07
C ALA A 57 12.40 6.54 2.23
N TYR A 58 12.15 6.03 3.43
CA TYR A 58 11.93 6.83 4.65
C TYR A 58 12.88 6.41 5.76
N LEU A 59 13.67 7.34 6.30
CA LEU A 59 14.45 7.13 7.52
C LEU A 59 13.58 7.45 8.74
N VAL A 60 13.34 6.44 9.56
CA VAL A 60 12.39 6.47 10.68
C VAL A 60 13.00 5.90 11.97
N CYS A 61 12.39 6.22 13.10
CA CYS A 61 12.69 5.62 14.40
C CYS A 61 11.77 4.43 14.69
N SER A 62 12.35 3.23 14.71
CA SER A 62 11.69 1.94 14.94
C SER A 62 10.85 1.91 16.23
N LYS A 63 11.31 2.59 17.28
CA LYS A 63 10.61 2.69 18.58
C LYS A 63 9.38 3.59 18.52
N ALA A 64 9.39 4.62 17.68
CA ALA A 64 8.21 5.46 17.46
C ALA A 64 7.11 4.65 16.76
N LEU A 65 7.46 3.95 15.68
CA LEU A 65 6.54 3.08 14.95
C LEU A 65 5.92 2.00 15.85
N ALA A 66 6.76 1.30 16.62
CA ALA A 66 6.29 0.22 17.50
C ALA A 66 5.46 0.70 18.71
N ARG A 67 5.59 1.97 19.10
CA ARG A 67 4.71 2.56 20.11
C ARG A 67 3.35 2.95 19.52
N SER A 68 3.34 3.37 18.26
CA SER A 68 2.16 3.91 17.60
C SER A 68 1.34 2.88 16.84
N SER A 69 1.92 1.72 16.51
CA SER A 69 1.25 0.64 15.78
C SER A 69 1.63 -0.75 16.35
N PRO A 70 0.65 -1.53 16.84
CA PRO A 70 0.87 -2.92 17.26
C PRO A 70 1.37 -3.81 16.11
N VAL A 71 0.89 -3.58 14.89
CA VAL A 71 1.32 -4.31 13.69
C VAL A 71 2.79 -4.01 13.39
N MET A 72 3.20 -2.75 13.36
CA MET A 72 4.61 -2.37 13.19
C MET A 72 5.47 -2.93 14.32
N LYS A 73 5.00 -2.90 15.57
CA LYS A 73 5.73 -3.54 16.68
C LYS A 73 5.97 -5.03 16.44
N LYS A 74 4.98 -5.74 15.91
CA LYS A 74 5.10 -7.15 15.55
C LYS A 74 6.12 -7.34 14.41
N ILE A 75 5.97 -6.60 13.32
CA ILE A 75 6.90 -6.62 12.18
C ILE A 75 8.35 -6.36 12.64
N LEU A 76 8.56 -5.37 13.51
CA LEU A 76 9.89 -4.97 13.95
C LEU A 76 10.49 -5.92 15.01
N PHE A 77 9.66 -6.50 15.89
CA PHE A 77 10.15 -7.16 17.12
C PHE A 77 9.76 -8.63 17.31
N SER A 78 8.85 -9.23 16.53
CA SER A 78 8.35 -10.59 16.82
C SER A 78 8.88 -11.72 15.94
N GLY A 79 9.58 -11.45 14.83
CA GLY A 79 10.01 -12.52 13.91
C GLY A 79 11.10 -12.16 12.91
N PHE A 80 11.29 -10.88 12.60
CA PHE A 80 12.27 -10.41 11.60
C PHE A 80 13.63 -10.05 12.21
N LYS A 81 14.15 -10.88 13.13
CA LYS A 81 15.51 -10.70 13.66
C LYS A 81 16.57 -10.78 12.56
N GLU A 82 16.28 -11.51 11.47
CA GLU A 82 17.17 -11.71 10.32
C GLU A 82 17.40 -10.42 9.49
N LEU A 83 16.51 -9.43 9.61
CA LEU A 83 16.66 -8.13 8.91
C LEU A 83 17.36 -7.07 9.75
N ARG A 84 17.60 -7.35 11.04
CA ARG A 84 18.41 -6.45 11.85
C ARG A 84 19.88 -6.71 11.55
N PRO A 85 20.67 -5.66 11.36
CA PRO A 85 22.12 -5.79 11.41
C PRO A 85 22.47 -6.52 12.71
N THR A 86 23.21 -7.63 12.63
CA THR A 86 23.70 -8.32 13.82
C THR A 86 24.39 -7.30 14.71
N GLU A 87 24.26 -7.39 16.04
CA GLU A 87 24.97 -6.47 16.94
C GLU A 87 26.49 -6.52 16.63
N GLY A 88 27.01 -5.43 16.04
CA GLY A 88 28.41 -5.34 15.54
C GLY A 88 28.61 -5.45 14.02
N GLY A 89 27.55 -5.71 13.23
CA GLY A 89 27.57 -5.71 11.77
C GLY A 89 27.24 -4.32 11.21
N GLN A 90 28.05 -3.84 10.28
CA GLN A 90 27.92 -2.53 9.60
C GLN A 90 26.74 -2.46 8.59
N GLY A 91 25.63 -3.15 8.87
CA GLY A 91 24.45 -3.14 8.01
C GLY A 91 23.50 -2.00 8.36
N GLU A 92 22.86 -1.41 7.36
CA GLU A 92 21.70 -0.53 7.53
C GLU A 92 20.45 -1.40 7.77
N TRP A 93 19.65 -1.11 8.80
CA TRP A 93 18.40 -1.85 9.04
C TRP A 93 17.35 -1.39 8.03
N MET A 94 16.96 -2.28 7.12
CA MET A 94 16.05 -1.97 6.02
C MET A 94 14.85 -2.91 5.98
N ILE A 95 13.67 -2.37 5.67
CA ILE A 95 12.44 -3.14 5.45
C ILE A 95 11.77 -2.68 4.15
N HIS A 96 11.38 -3.63 3.31
CA HIS A 96 10.64 -3.39 2.07
C HIS A 96 9.15 -3.65 2.26
N LEU A 97 8.33 -2.70 1.82
CA LEU A 97 6.87 -2.69 1.85
C LEU A 97 6.35 -2.41 0.42
N PRO A 98 6.52 -3.37 -0.52
CA PRO A 98 6.28 -3.13 -1.94
C PRO A 98 4.80 -2.88 -2.25
N ASP A 99 3.91 -3.48 -1.47
CA ASP A 99 2.45 -3.42 -1.64
C ASP A 99 1.79 -2.23 -0.91
N ASP A 100 2.58 -1.33 -0.31
CA ASP A 100 2.05 -0.15 0.36
C ASP A 100 2.17 1.10 -0.50
N GLN A 101 1.14 1.94 -0.45
CA GLN A 101 1.10 3.19 -1.19
C GLN A 101 1.96 4.26 -0.50
N PRO A 102 2.94 4.90 -1.20
CA PRO A 102 3.88 5.83 -0.57
C PRO A 102 3.23 7.04 0.12
N ALA A 103 2.25 7.69 -0.51
CA ALA A 103 1.63 8.89 0.02
C ALA A 103 0.89 8.69 1.36
N PRO A 104 -0.08 7.74 1.49
CA PRO A 104 -0.73 7.47 2.77
C PRO A 104 0.22 6.88 3.81
N MET A 105 1.22 6.09 3.39
CA MET A 105 2.27 5.61 4.30
C MET A 105 3.07 6.77 4.88
N GLN A 106 3.48 7.73 4.06
CA GLN A 106 4.22 8.90 4.53
C GLN A 106 3.43 9.68 5.59
N LEU A 107 2.14 9.95 5.33
CA LEU A 107 1.30 10.66 6.29
C LEU A 107 1.18 9.90 7.63
N MET A 108 0.99 8.59 7.57
CA MET A 108 0.98 7.75 8.77
C MET A 108 2.30 7.87 9.54
N LEU A 109 3.45 7.81 8.86
CA LEU A 109 4.76 7.94 9.49
C LEU A 109 4.99 9.34 10.08
N GLU A 110 4.62 10.41 9.38
CA GLU A 110 4.69 11.79 9.88
C GLU A 110 3.89 11.94 11.19
N ILE A 111 2.69 11.36 11.26
CA ILE A 111 1.87 11.35 12.49
C ILE A 111 2.57 10.54 13.61
N MET A 112 3.14 9.37 13.30
CA MET A 112 3.84 8.54 14.28
C MET A 112 5.09 9.22 14.85
N HIS A 113 5.75 10.06 14.05
CA HIS A 113 6.92 10.87 14.44
C HIS A 113 6.55 12.21 15.07
N GLY A 114 5.28 12.61 15.06
CA GLY A 114 4.81 13.85 15.64
C GLY A 114 5.04 15.08 14.77
N ASP A 115 5.31 14.92 13.48
CA ASP A 115 5.41 16.03 12.52
C ASP A 115 4.01 16.47 12.07
N PHE A 116 3.24 17.02 13.00
CA PHE A 116 1.85 17.42 12.77
C PHE A 116 1.72 18.60 11.79
N GLY A 117 2.81 19.33 11.52
CA GLY A 117 2.82 20.43 10.55
C GLY A 117 2.68 19.96 9.10
N ARG A 118 2.94 18.68 8.84
CA ARG A 118 2.73 18.02 7.53
C ARG A 118 1.34 17.42 7.36
N VAL A 119 0.60 17.29 8.46
CA VAL A 119 -0.74 16.68 8.44
C VAL A 119 -1.75 17.69 7.89
N PRO A 120 -2.48 17.38 6.81
CA PRO A 120 -3.37 18.34 6.18
C PRO A 120 -4.60 18.60 7.05
N GLU A 121 -5.07 19.86 7.09
CA GLU A 121 -6.28 20.23 7.85
C GLU A 121 -7.57 19.66 7.25
N THR A 122 -7.59 19.48 5.92
CA THR A 122 -8.71 18.92 5.16
C THR A 122 -8.18 17.88 4.17
N MET A 123 -9.04 16.96 3.75
CA MET A 123 -8.63 15.85 2.90
C MET A 123 -9.72 15.49 1.89
N ALA A 124 -9.35 15.30 0.63
CA ALA A 124 -10.25 14.78 -0.38
C ALA A 124 -10.62 13.32 -0.07
N LEU A 125 -11.81 12.88 -0.50
CA LEU A 125 -12.29 11.54 -0.16
C LEU A 125 -11.35 10.42 -0.62
N SER A 126 -10.78 10.51 -1.83
CA SER A 126 -9.84 9.49 -2.32
C SER A 126 -8.58 9.39 -1.46
N ASP A 127 -8.03 10.52 -1.02
CA ASP A 127 -6.85 10.52 -0.14
C ASP A 127 -7.20 10.00 1.24
N LEU A 128 -8.36 10.39 1.77
CA LEU A 128 -8.87 9.90 3.07
C LEU A 128 -9.09 8.39 3.03
N HIS A 129 -9.70 7.88 1.96
CA HIS A 129 -9.88 6.45 1.74
C HIS A 129 -8.54 5.70 1.77
N ASN A 130 -7.56 6.16 0.98
CA ASN A 130 -6.24 5.54 0.95
C ASN A 130 -5.52 5.62 2.31
N CYS A 131 -5.70 6.73 3.03
CA CYS A 131 -5.15 6.93 4.36
C CYS A 131 -5.75 5.95 5.38
N VAL A 132 -7.09 5.81 5.42
CA VAL A 132 -7.73 4.89 6.38
C VAL A 132 -7.41 3.44 6.05
N VAL A 133 -7.29 3.07 4.77
CA VAL A 133 -6.86 1.73 4.35
C VAL A 133 -5.49 1.37 4.93
N VAL A 134 -4.51 2.25 4.77
CA VAL A 134 -3.15 2.01 5.32
C VAL A 134 -3.17 2.01 6.84
N MET A 135 -3.87 2.96 7.46
CA MET A 135 -3.90 3.04 8.91
C MET A 135 -4.69 1.90 9.57
N ASP A 136 -5.69 1.33 8.91
CA ASP A 136 -6.39 0.11 9.34
C ASP A 136 -5.42 -1.08 9.29
N LYS A 137 -4.73 -1.26 8.15
CA LYS A 137 -3.74 -2.31 7.93
C LYS A 137 -2.67 -2.35 9.04
N TYR A 138 -2.25 -1.18 9.52
CA TYR A 138 -1.25 -1.06 10.58
C TYR A 138 -1.83 -0.84 11.98
N ASP A 139 -3.15 -0.95 12.17
CA ASP A 139 -3.82 -0.73 13.46
C ASP A 139 -3.41 0.59 14.12
N SER A 140 -3.54 1.68 13.37
CA SER A 140 -3.12 3.03 13.75
C SER A 140 -4.14 4.12 13.44
N ILE A 141 -5.38 3.76 13.07
CA ILE A 141 -6.47 4.72 12.81
C ILE A 141 -6.66 5.68 13.99
N SER A 142 -6.51 5.19 15.22
CA SER A 142 -6.68 5.99 16.44
C SER A 142 -5.80 7.24 16.51
N LEU A 143 -4.68 7.28 15.77
CA LEU A 143 -3.80 8.44 15.68
C LEU A 143 -4.46 9.62 14.96
N THR A 144 -5.44 9.38 14.09
CA THR A 144 -6.11 10.41 13.26
C THR A 144 -7.16 11.23 13.98
N ARG A 145 -7.49 10.86 15.23
CA ARG A 145 -8.56 11.48 16.03
C ARG A 145 -8.55 13.02 16.03
N PRO A 146 -7.40 13.72 16.06
CA PRO A 146 -7.40 15.18 16.02
C PRO A 146 -7.99 15.78 14.73
N TRP A 147 -7.90 15.09 13.60
CA TRP A 147 -8.23 15.64 12.27
C TRP A 147 -9.49 15.03 11.65
N ILE A 148 -9.92 13.88 12.15
CA ILE A 148 -11.00 13.06 11.57
C ILE A 148 -12.28 13.84 11.25
N GLN A 149 -12.69 14.77 12.13
CA GLN A 149 -13.89 15.58 11.93
C GLN A 149 -13.73 16.63 10.81
N ALA A 150 -12.53 17.16 10.61
CA ALA A 150 -12.26 18.07 9.51
C ALA A 150 -12.17 17.31 8.19
N TRP A 151 -11.47 16.17 8.18
CA TRP A 151 -11.36 15.29 7.01
C TRP A 151 -12.71 14.74 6.54
N LEU A 152 -13.57 14.29 7.47
CA LEU A 152 -14.91 13.82 7.13
C LEU A 152 -15.78 14.93 6.54
N ARG A 153 -15.71 16.16 7.09
CA ARG A 153 -16.48 17.29 6.55
C ARG A 153 -16.06 17.63 5.12
N SER A 154 -14.77 17.60 4.80
CA SER A 154 -14.31 17.83 3.43
C SER A 154 -14.62 16.66 2.49
N ALA A 155 -14.55 15.42 2.98
CA ALA A 155 -14.77 14.22 2.19
C ALA A 155 -16.26 13.98 1.85
N LYS A 156 -17.19 14.35 2.74
CA LYS A 156 -18.66 14.18 2.56
C LYS A 156 -19.23 14.96 1.38
N ALA A 157 -18.50 15.95 0.84
CA ALA A 157 -18.91 16.68 -0.36
C ALA A 157 -18.77 15.84 -1.65
N SER A 158 -18.11 14.68 -1.59
CA SER A 158 -17.96 13.76 -2.71
C SER A 158 -19.20 12.88 -2.89
N GLY A 159 -19.56 12.57 -4.14
CA GLY A 159 -20.66 11.64 -4.49
C GLY A 159 -20.26 10.15 -4.55
N ASP A 160 -18.99 9.83 -4.25
CA ASP A 160 -18.48 8.44 -4.29
C ASP A 160 -18.87 7.69 -2.99
N HIS A 161 -20.07 7.12 -3.00
CA HIS A 161 -20.66 6.42 -1.86
C HIS A 161 -19.91 5.12 -1.50
N ALA A 162 -19.19 4.50 -2.45
CA ALA A 162 -18.38 3.31 -2.17
C ALA A 162 -17.20 3.65 -1.25
N LYS A 163 -16.45 4.70 -1.57
CA LYS A 163 -15.38 5.17 -0.69
C LYS A 163 -15.90 5.76 0.61
N LEU A 164 -17.03 6.47 0.58
CA LEU A 164 -17.66 6.97 1.82
C LEU A 164 -18.05 5.83 2.75
N LEU A 165 -18.56 4.70 2.21
CA LEU A 165 -18.88 3.52 3.01
C LEU A 165 -17.62 2.92 3.66
N SER A 166 -16.55 2.75 2.89
CA SER A 166 -15.25 2.25 3.37
C SER A 166 -14.67 3.13 4.49
N VAL A 167 -14.66 4.46 4.28
CA VAL A 167 -14.22 5.43 5.29
C VAL A 167 -15.11 5.39 6.53
N ALA A 168 -16.43 5.35 6.36
CA ALA A 168 -17.37 5.31 7.48
C ALA A 168 -17.18 4.06 8.34
N TRP A 169 -16.97 2.91 7.71
CA TRP A 169 -16.67 1.66 8.39
C TRP A 169 -15.37 1.76 9.21
N ALA A 170 -14.27 2.14 8.58
CA ALA A 170 -12.95 2.23 9.22
C ALA A 170 -12.95 3.22 10.41
N LEU A 171 -13.71 4.31 10.28
CA LEU A 171 -13.77 5.37 11.29
C LEU A 171 -14.88 5.18 12.33
N GLY A 172 -15.78 4.22 12.16
CA GLY A 172 -16.92 3.97 13.04
C GLY A 172 -18.05 5.02 12.94
N ASP A 173 -18.15 5.77 11.84
CA ASP A 173 -19.26 6.71 11.60
C ASP A 173 -20.50 5.93 11.09
N MET A 174 -21.31 5.44 12.03
CA MET A 174 -22.50 4.64 11.73
C MET A 174 -23.56 5.36 10.90
N GLU A 175 -23.64 6.69 11.00
CA GLU A 175 -24.60 7.49 10.25
C GLU A 175 -24.18 7.58 8.78
N LEU A 176 -22.90 7.89 8.54
CA LEU A 176 -22.34 7.90 7.19
C LEU A 176 -22.36 6.50 6.56
N TYR A 177 -22.09 5.46 7.35
CA TYR A 177 -22.15 4.08 6.89
C TYR A 177 -23.55 3.74 6.38
N ARG A 178 -24.59 3.99 7.20
CA ARG A 178 -25.98 3.72 6.83
C ARG A 178 -26.39 4.51 5.59
N THR A 179 -26.05 5.79 5.54
CA THR A 179 -26.42 6.66 4.40
C THR A 179 -25.78 6.15 3.11
N SER A 180 -24.48 5.84 3.16
CA SER A 180 -23.73 5.35 2.00
C SER A 180 -24.21 3.96 1.56
N SER A 181 -24.48 3.06 2.51
CA SER A 181 -24.97 1.72 2.21
C SER A 181 -26.36 1.75 1.58
N THR A 182 -27.27 2.58 2.12
CA THR A 182 -28.63 2.73 1.56
C THR A 182 -28.54 3.26 0.13
N HIS A 183 -27.73 4.29 -0.11
CA HIS A 183 -27.56 4.83 -1.46
C HIS A 183 -27.03 3.78 -2.43
N LEU A 184 -26.01 3.01 -2.04
CA LEU A 184 -25.46 1.95 -2.90
C LEU A 184 -26.48 0.85 -3.20
N ILE A 185 -27.30 0.45 -2.23
CA ILE A 185 -28.36 -0.55 -2.43
C ILE A 185 -29.45 0.00 -3.37
N GLU A 186 -29.86 1.25 -3.18
CA GLU A 186 -30.89 1.88 -4.02
C GLU A 186 -30.41 2.16 -5.45
N SER A 187 -29.11 2.43 -5.64
CA SER A 187 -28.52 2.62 -6.97
C SER A 187 -28.08 1.31 -7.65
N SER A 188 -28.22 0.18 -6.96
CA SER A 188 -27.94 -1.14 -7.51
C SER A 188 -29.07 -1.64 -8.40
N THR A 189 -28.71 -2.14 -9.58
CA THR A 189 -29.61 -2.78 -10.55
C THR A 189 -29.10 -4.16 -10.90
N ILE A 190 -29.94 -5.04 -11.45
CA ILE A 190 -29.51 -6.35 -11.93
C ILE A 190 -29.35 -6.27 -13.45
N ASN A 191 -28.19 -6.64 -13.97
CA ASN A 191 -27.96 -6.66 -15.42
C ASN A 191 -28.65 -7.86 -16.10
N GLU A 192 -28.54 -7.94 -17.43
CA GLU A 192 -29.15 -9.01 -18.23
C GLU A 192 -28.58 -10.41 -17.92
N GLU A 193 -27.38 -10.47 -17.33
CA GLU A 193 -26.69 -11.70 -16.92
C GLU A 193 -27.10 -12.18 -15.52
N GLY A 194 -27.87 -11.36 -14.78
CA GLY A 194 -28.30 -11.64 -13.41
C GLY A 194 -27.34 -11.12 -12.34
N ASP A 195 -26.31 -10.37 -12.72
CA ASP A 195 -25.33 -9.80 -11.80
C ASP A 195 -25.76 -8.42 -11.26
N PRO A 196 -25.51 -8.13 -9.97
CA PRO A 196 -25.76 -6.81 -9.41
C PRO A 196 -24.73 -5.80 -9.92
N VAL A 197 -25.22 -4.71 -10.51
CA VAL A 197 -24.44 -3.58 -11.03
C VAL A 197 -24.82 -2.32 -10.27
N ILE A 198 -23.81 -1.63 -9.72
CA ILE A 198 -24.01 -0.37 -9.00
C ILE A 198 -23.83 0.77 -9.98
N ASN A 199 -24.89 1.55 -10.21
CA ASN A 199 -24.76 2.78 -10.97
C ASN A 199 -24.04 3.81 -10.08
N LEU A 200 -22.73 3.96 -10.26
CA LEU A 200 -22.00 5.10 -9.74
C LEU A 200 -22.30 6.28 -10.65
N ASP A 201 -23.18 7.18 -10.21
CA ASP A 201 -23.46 8.43 -10.91
C ASP A 201 -22.17 9.25 -10.98
N SER A 202 -21.45 9.09 -12.10
CA SER A 202 -20.28 9.89 -12.42
C SER A 202 -20.77 11.30 -12.76
N SER A 203 -20.95 12.12 -11.75
CA SER A 203 -21.11 13.57 -11.91
C SER A 203 -19.76 14.18 -12.29
N THR A 204 -19.28 13.86 -13.49
CA THR A 204 -18.21 14.61 -14.17
C THR A 204 -18.88 15.61 -15.10
N SER A 205 -18.99 16.86 -14.65
CA SER A 205 -19.22 17.98 -15.57
C SER A 205 -17.96 18.15 -16.42
N GLY A 206 -18.03 17.80 -17.70
CA GLY A 206 -16.91 17.96 -18.63
C GLY A 206 -17.27 17.45 -20.01
N ASN A 207 -17.83 18.34 -20.82
CA ASN A 207 -18.11 18.15 -22.24
C ASN A 207 -16.85 17.74 -23.00
N GLU A 208 -16.83 16.56 -23.63
CA GLU A 208 -16.10 16.32 -24.88
C GLU A 208 -16.58 15.02 -25.56
N GLY A 209 -17.02 15.15 -26.81
CA GLY A 209 -17.43 14.02 -27.64
C GLY A 209 -16.22 13.22 -28.12
N GLY A 210 -16.30 11.90 -28.03
CA GLY A 210 -15.31 10.98 -28.58
C GLY A 210 -15.90 9.58 -28.68
N ASN A 211 -15.86 9.02 -29.90
CA ASN A 211 -16.39 7.71 -30.26
C ASN A 211 -15.93 6.59 -29.33
N GLY A 212 -16.86 5.68 -29.07
CA GLY A 212 -16.68 4.51 -28.22
C GLY A 212 -15.64 3.52 -28.74
N ASP A 213 -14.83 3.06 -27.79
CA ASP A 213 -14.54 1.63 -27.61
C ASP A 213 -14.46 1.42 -26.09
N GLY A 214 -15.64 1.24 -25.48
CA GLY A 214 -15.78 1.16 -24.03
C GLY A 214 -15.39 -0.22 -23.56
N ASN A 215 -14.14 -0.40 -23.16
CA ASN A 215 -13.72 -1.50 -22.31
C ASN A 215 -14.49 -1.37 -20.98
N GLN A 216 -15.64 -2.05 -20.88
CA GLN A 216 -16.41 -2.10 -19.65
C GLN A 216 -15.62 -2.92 -18.63
N VAL A 217 -14.88 -2.21 -17.77
CA VAL A 217 -14.24 -2.81 -16.60
C VAL A 217 -15.35 -3.30 -15.68
N SER A 218 -15.27 -4.56 -15.26
CA SER A 218 -16.24 -5.18 -14.36
C SER A 218 -16.34 -4.36 -13.07
N GLN A 219 -17.51 -3.80 -12.78
CA GLN A 219 -17.67 -2.85 -11.67
C GLN A 219 -17.66 -3.51 -10.29
N SER A 220 -17.77 -4.84 -10.23
CA SER A 220 -17.43 -5.63 -9.05
C SER A 220 -15.98 -5.40 -8.62
N ASP A 221 -15.06 -5.23 -9.56
CA ASP A 221 -13.65 -4.97 -9.28
C ASP A 221 -13.47 -3.57 -8.66
N LEU A 222 -14.29 -2.58 -9.02
CA LEU A 222 -14.24 -1.22 -8.43
C LEU A 222 -14.72 -1.20 -6.98
N LEU A 223 -15.70 -2.02 -6.62
CA LEU A 223 -16.11 -2.19 -5.23
C LEU A 223 -15.05 -2.95 -4.44
N VAL A 224 -14.46 -3.99 -5.01
CA VAL A 224 -13.34 -4.71 -4.38
C VAL A 224 -12.14 -3.78 -4.19
N GLU A 225 -11.75 -2.97 -5.19
CA GLU A 225 -10.68 -1.98 -5.04
C GLU A 225 -11.04 -0.85 -4.08
N GLY A 226 -12.30 -0.41 -4.06
CA GLY A 226 -12.81 0.61 -3.16
C GLY A 226 -13.10 0.14 -1.72
N THR A 227 -13.04 -1.17 -1.46
CA THR A 227 -13.30 -1.77 -0.13
C THR A 227 -12.24 -2.77 0.34
N ALA A 228 -11.27 -3.13 -0.49
CA ALA A 228 -10.08 -3.88 -0.06
C ALA A 228 -9.13 -2.91 0.65
N PRO A 229 -8.67 -3.21 1.89
CA PRO A 229 -8.50 -4.51 2.52
C PRO A 229 -9.40 -4.68 3.77
N LEU A 230 -10.70 -4.38 3.68
CA LEU A 230 -11.62 -4.49 4.83
C LEU A 230 -12.04 -5.93 5.16
N VAL A 231 -11.48 -6.93 4.48
CA VAL A 231 -11.69 -8.35 4.80
C VAL A 231 -10.40 -8.95 5.35
N PRO A 232 -10.31 -9.18 6.67
CA PRO A 232 -9.38 -10.17 7.19
C PRO A 232 -9.77 -11.54 6.62
N THR A 233 -8.89 -12.17 5.82
CA THR A 233 -9.04 -13.55 5.34
C THR A 233 -8.95 -14.61 6.45
N SER A 234 -9.31 -14.26 7.70
CA SER A 234 -9.31 -15.16 8.85
C SER A 234 -10.69 -15.31 9.50
N VAL A 235 -11.77 -14.97 8.80
CA VAL A 235 -13.14 -15.27 9.25
C VAL A 235 -13.92 -15.99 8.15
N ILE A 236 -13.34 -17.02 7.56
CA ILE A 236 -14.06 -18.17 6.99
C ILE A 236 -13.20 -19.40 7.27
N GLY A 237 -13.57 -20.16 8.30
CA GLY A 237 -12.92 -21.41 8.70
C GLY A 237 -13.03 -21.63 10.20
N GLU A 238 -14.04 -22.41 10.59
CA GLU A 238 -14.18 -23.06 11.90
C GLU A 238 -13.00 -23.99 12.22
#